data_AF-A0A938DUC1-F1
#
_entry.id   AF-A0A938DUC1-F1
#
_cell.length_a   1.000
_cell.length_b   1.000
_cell.length_c   1.000
_cell.angle_alpha   90.00
_cell.angle_beta   90.00
_cell.angle_gamma   90.00
#
_symmetry.space_group_name_H-M   'P 1'
#
loop_
_entity.id
_entity.type
_entity.pdbx_description
1 polymer ?
#
loop_
_entity_poly.entity_id
_entity_poly.type
_entity_poly.pdbx_seq_one_letter_code
_entity_poly.pdbx_strand_id
1 'polypeptide(L)'
;MGARRPREPIDRRSGRDDRGAPDVTDDVFPDRNMDHLDKIRWIIEEQGWAAEPVPAVEEPEPQPSYTYTIGFEPTFGSPEVVIIGLRPVAARGLLGIIADQHRAGVSLPVGQLFSGLLDGDLRCCLLDVDPVECGGMFPSLDLINEGGEYRMQQFVWPDRRGWLPWEEHYEERLRLAQPIIGTWS
;
A
#
# COMPACT_ATOMS: atom_id res chain seq x y z
N MET A 1 -73.37 29.69 17.47
CA MET A 1 -73.11 30.81 16.54
C MET A 1 -71.69 31.30 16.79
N GLY A 2 -70.81 31.23 15.79
CA GLY A 2 -69.38 31.50 15.95
C GLY A 2 -68.57 30.72 14.90
N ALA A 3 -68.77 31.07 13.63
CA ALA A 3 -68.10 30.44 12.50
C ALA A 3 -66.58 30.66 12.59
N ARG A 4 -65.81 29.56 12.56
CA ARG A 4 -64.35 29.57 12.42
C ARG A 4 -64.00 29.98 10.99
N ARG A 5 -63.07 30.93 10.84
CA ARG A 5 -62.51 31.34 9.55
C ARG A 5 -61.77 30.17 8.88
N PRO A 6 -61.80 30.05 7.54
CA PRO A 6 -60.95 29.08 6.83
C PRO A 6 -59.49 29.52 6.91
N ARG A 7 -58.59 28.55 7.16
CA ARG A 7 -57.13 28.72 7.06
C ARG A 7 -56.71 28.54 5.59
N GLU A 8 -55.85 29.43 5.11
CA GLU A 8 -55.24 29.39 3.77
C GLU A 8 -54.40 28.11 3.55
N PRO A 9 -54.25 27.63 2.30
CA PRO A 9 -53.42 26.47 2.01
C PRO A 9 -51.93 26.81 2.12
N ILE A 10 -51.21 26.04 2.92
CA ILE A 10 -49.75 26.05 3.01
C ILE A 10 -49.18 25.39 1.73
N ASP A 11 -48.47 26.18 0.93
CA ASP A 11 -47.70 25.73 -0.24
C ASP A 11 -46.67 24.66 0.19
N ARG A 12 -46.81 23.46 -0.38
CA ARG A 12 -45.83 22.37 -0.23
C ARG A 12 -44.78 22.52 -1.31
N ARG A 13 -43.68 23.23 -1.00
CA ARG A 13 -42.42 23.06 -1.72
C ARG A 13 -41.42 22.31 -0.86
N SER A 14 -41.28 21.04 -1.21
CA SER A 14 -40.22 20.12 -0.82
C SER A 14 -38.85 20.70 -1.20
N GLY A 15 -38.19 21.37 -0.25
CA GLY A 15 -36.74 21.62 -0.30
C GLY A 15 -36.03 20.40 0.26
N ARG A 16 -35.59 19.52 -0.64
CA ARG A 16 -34.70 18.41 -0.33
C ARG A 16 -33.37 19.01 0.13
N ASP A 17 -32.97 18.71 1.36
CA ASP A 17 -31.63 19.00 1.88
C ASP A 17 -30.63 18.10 1.14
N ASP A 18 -30.26 18.47 -0.09
CA ASP A 18 -29.11 17.93 -0.80
C ASP A 18 -27.85 18.50 -0.13
N ARG A 19 -27.53 17.99 1.07
CA ARG A 19 -26.16 18.01 1.57
C ARG A 19 -25.37 17.05 0.69
N GLY A 20 -24.89 17.60 -0.44
CA GLY A 20 -23.93 16.93 -1.31
C GLY A 20 -22.79 16.39 -0.47
N ALA A 21 -22.63 15.08 -0.50
CA ALA A 21 -21.38 14.45 -0.10
C ALA A 21 -20.25 15.12 -0.90
N PRO A 22 -19.08 15.37 -0.30
CA PRO A 22 -17.95 15.88 -1.06
C PRO A 22 -17.66 14.91 -2.21
N ASP A 23 -17.67 15.47 -3.41
CA ASP A 23 -17.21 14.84 -4.63
C ASP A 23 -15.72 14.55 -4.43
N VAL A 24 -15.40 13.32 -4.00
CA VAL A 24 -14.03 12.81 -3.99
C VAL A 24 -13.72 12.50 -5.45
N THR A 25 -13.38 13.54 -6.19
CA THR A 25 -12.84 13.43 -7.54
C THR A 25 -11.54 12.64 -7.45
N ASP A 26 -11.51 11.51 -8.15
CA ASP A 26 -10.45 10.51 -8.25
C ASP A 26 -9.17 11.01 -8.97
N ASP A 27 -8.88 12.32 -8.88
CA ASP A 27 -7.73 12.99 -9.46
C ASP A 27 -7.17 14.00 -8.44
N VAL A 28 -6.43 13.49 -7.46
CA VAL A 28 -5.82 14.26 -6.36
C VAL A 28 -4.51 14.97 -6.79
N PHE A 29 -4.04 14.75 -8.02
CA PHE A 29 -2.78 15.32 -8.48
C PHE A 29 -2.98 16.71 -9.12
N PRO A 30 -2.33 17.77 -8.58
CA PRO A 30 -2.52 19.14 -9.05
C PRO A 30 -1.93 19.40 -10.45
N ASP A 31 -1.03 18.54 -10.95
CA ASP A 31 -0.49 18.62 -12.31
C ASP A 31 -0.22 17.23 -12.91
N ARG A 32 -0.87 16.93 -14.04
CA ARG A 32 -0.68 15.67 -14.77
C ARG A 32 0.69 15.59 -15.46
N ASN A 33 1.34 16.73 -15.72
CA ASN A 33 2.63 16.83 -16.43
C ASN A 33 3.87 16.78 -15.52
N MET A 34 3.68 16.73 -14.20
CA MET A 34 4.79 16.62 -13.25
C MET A 34 5.63 15.35 -13.52
N ASP A 35 6.95 15.47 -13.37
CA ASP A 35 7.88 14.35 -13.47
C ASP A 35 7.53 13.26 -12.44
N HIS A 36 7.84 12.00 -12.75
CA HIS A 36 7.51 10.87 -11.87
C HIS A 36 8.16 11.00 -10.48
N LEU A 37 9.43 11.43 -10.41
CA LEU A 37 10.11 11.61 -9.12
C LEU A 37 9.53 12.78 -8.34
N ASP A 38 9.15 13.87 -9.03
CA ASP A 38 8.49 15.02 -8.40
C ASP A 38 7.13 14.62 -7.81
N LYS A 39 6.38 13.74 -8.51
CA LYS A 39 5.13 13.18 -7.98
C LYS A 39 5.37 12.38 -6.71
N ILE A 40 6.38 11.51 -6.69
CA ILE A 40 6.72 10.74 -5.49
C ILE A 40 7.11 11.68 -4.35
N ARG A 41 7.97 12.68 -4.59
CA ARG A 41 8.38 13.67 -3.59
C ARG A 41 7.17 14.41 -3.01
N TRP A 42 6.26 14.88 -3.85
CA TRP A 42 5.04 15.53 -3.40
C TRP A 42 4.17 14.61 -2.53
N ILE A 43 4.01 13.33 -2.91
CA ILE A 43 3.27 12.35 -2.11
C ILE A 43 3.93 12.17 -0.73
N ILE A 44 5.26 12.07 -0.68
CA ILE A 44 6.02 11.94 0.57
C ILE A 44 5.85 13.20 1.43
N GLU A 45 5.91 14.39 0.84
CA GLU A 45 5.71 15.66 1.56
C GLU A 45 4.31 15.75 2.20
N GLU A 46 3.28 15.29 1.49
CA GLU A 46 1.89 15.39 1.97
C GLU A 46 1.53 14.35 3.05
N GLN A 47 2.04 13.10 2.97
CA GLN A 47 1.61 12.03 3.90
C GLN A 47 2.75 11.22 4.54
N GLY A 48 4.01 11.58 4.26
CA GLY A 48 5.22 10.97 4.80
C GLY A 48 5.77 9.79 4.00
N TRP A 49 5.00 9.19 3.10
CA TRP A 49 5.46 8.04 2.31
C TRP A 49 4.69 7.88 1.01
N ALA A 50 5.29 7.19 0.05
CA ALA A 50 4.68 6.79 -1.21
C ALA A 50 4.77 5.28 -1.43
N ALA A 51 3.81 4.73 -2.17
CA ALA A 51 3.87 3.37 -2.71
C ALA A 51 4.28 3.46 -4.18
N GLU A 52 5.42 2.88 -4.52
CA GLU A 52 6.00 2.92 -5.86
C GLU A 52 5.83 1.56 -6.56
N PRO A 53 4.95 1.45 -7.56
CA PRO A 53 4.75 0.20 -8.29
C PRO A 53 5.76 0.03 -9.41
N VAL A 54 6.29 -1.19 -9.55
CA VAL A 54 7.11 -1.61 -10.69
C VAL A 54 6.36 -2.69 -11.48
N PRO A 55 6.16 -2.50 -12.80
CA PRO A 55 5.45 -3.47 -13.63
C PRO A 55 6.25 -4.78 -13.76
N ALA A 56 5.54 -5.86 -14.07
CA ALA A 56 6.18 -7.13 -14.40
C ALA A 56 7.00 -7.00 -15.68
N VAL A 57 8.08 -7.77 -15.77
CA VAL A 57 8.91 -7.91 -16.97
C VAL A 57 8.67 -9.30 -17.54
N GLU A 58 8.36 -9.41 -18.82
CA GLU A 58 8.09 -10.71 -19.46
C GLU A 58 9.35 -11.35 -20.06
N GLU A 59 10.31 -10.55 -20.54
CA GLU A 59 11.53 -11.00 -21.21
C GLU A 59 12.74 -10.12 -20.80
N PRO A 60 13.98 -10.66 -20.81
CA PRO A 60 14.38 -12.01 -21.21
C PRO A 60 14.12 -13.09 -20.14
N GLU A 61 14.06 -12.69 -18.86
CA GLU A 61 13.70 -13.54 -17.74
C GLU A 61 12.45 -12.97 -17.05
N PRO A 62 11.36 -13.73 -16.93
CA PRO A 62 10.13 -13.23 -16.32
C PRO A 62 10.34 -12.80 -14.87
N GLN A 63 9.99 -11.54 -14.56
CA GLN A 63 9.98 -11.00 -13.20
C GLN A 63 8.58 -10.52 -12.85
N PRO A 64 8.01 -10.92 -11.71
CA PRO A 64 6.70 -10.44 -11.30
C PRO A 64 6.73 -8.96 -10.96
N SER A 65 5.57 -8.31 -11.09
CA SER A 65 5.40 -6.94 -10.61
C SER A 65 5.57 -6.88 -9.09
N TYR A 66 6.04 -5.76 -8.60
CA TYR A 66 6.15 -5.50 -7.17
C TYR A 66 5.80 -4.05 -6.85
N THR A 67 5.66 -3.75 -5.57
CA THR A 67 5.44 -2.39 -5.09
C THR A 67 6.24 -2.22 -3.80
N TYR A 68 6.99 -1.14 -3.71
CA TYR A 68 7.79 -0.84 -2.52
C TYR A 68 7.45 0.53 -1.96
N THR A 69 7.81 0.77 -0.71
CA THR A 69 7.62 2.06 -0.06
C THR A 69 8.81 2.96 -0.31
N ILE A 70 8.54 4.27 -0.30
CA ILE A 70 9.57 5.31 -0.24
C ILE A 70 9.13 6.26 0.86
N GLY A 71 9.93 6.39 1.92
CA GLY A 71 9.72 7.32 3.02
C GLY A 71 9.36 6.66 4.37
N PHE A 72 9.31 5.33 4.50
CA PHE A 72 9.10 4.69 5.80
C PHE A 72 10.25 4.97 6.77
N GLU A 73 11.47 4.96 6.28
CA GLU A 73 12.66 5.18 7.12
C GLU A 73 12.72 6.60 7.70
N PRO A 74 12.65 7.68 6.89
CA PRO A 74 12.63 9.04 7.44
C PRO A 74 11.37 9.37 8.24
N THR A 75 10.22 8.76 7.92
CA THR A 75 8.93 9.12 8.56
C THR A 75 8.67 8.35 9.85
N PHE A 76 9.03 7.07 9.89
CA PHE A 76 8.71 6.18 11.01
C PHE A 76 9.95 5.57 11.68
N GLY A 77 11.16 5.76 11.13
CA GLY A 77 12.37 5.06 11.59
C GLY A 77 12.34 3.55 11.32
N SER A 78 11.43 3.09 10.46
CA SER A 78 11.23 1.67 10.11
C SER A 78 11.78 1.37 8.72
N PRO A 79 12.24 0.15 8.42
CA PRO A 79 12.69 -0.22 7.07
C PRO A 79 11.62 0.06 6.01
N GLU A 80 12.06 0.35 4.78
CA GLU A 80 11.18 0.31 3.62
C GLU A 80 10.66 -1.12 3.42
N VAL A 81 9.48 -1.27 2.81
CA VAL A 81 8.82 -2.55 2.61
C VAL A 81 8.51 -2.77 1.14
N VAL A 82 8.88 -3.95 0.62
CA VAL A 82 8.51 -4.43 -0.72
C VAL A 82 7.49 -5.57 -0.63
N ILE A 83 6.49 -5.53 -1.50
CA ILE A 83 5.53 -6.61 -1.74
C ILE A 83 5.64 -7.05 -3.21
N ILE A 84 5.90 -8.33 -3.44
CA ILE A 84 6.06 -8.91 -4.77
C ILE A 84 4.82 -9.74 -5.12
N GLY A 85 4.33 -9.63 -6.36
CA GLY A 85 3.30 -10.51 -6.91
C GLY A 85 1.85 -10.08 -6.67
N LEU A 86 1.61 -9.02 -5.89
CA LEU A 86 0.28 -8.44 -5.74
C LEU A 86 0.02 -7.35 -6.78
N ARG A 87 -1.26 -7.16 -7.12
CA ARG A 87 -1.68 -6.00 -7.92
C ARG A 87 -1.34 -4.70 -7.18
N PRO A 88 -0.94 -3.62 -7.86
CA PRO A 88 -0.53 -2.37 -7.22
C PRO A 88 -1.53 -1.83 -6.19
N VAL A 89 -2.84 -1.89 -6.48
CA VAL A 89 -3.88 -1.43 -5.55
C VAL A 89 -3.93 -2.26 -4.25
N ALA A 90 -3.70 -3.57 -4.34
CA ALA A 90 -3.69 -4.45 -3.17
C ALA A 90 -2.42 -4.27 -2.36
N ALA A 91 -1.27 -4.17 -3.04
CA ALA A 91 0.01 -3.89 -2.39
C ALA A 91 -0.02 -2.53 -1.67
N ARG A 92 -0.49 -1.47 -2.33
CA ARG A 92 -0.65 -0.14 -1.72
C ARG A 92 -1.55 -0.17 -0.47
N GLY A 93 -2.69 -0.88 -0.53
CA GLY A 93 -3.58 -1.01 0.63
C GLY A 93 -2.88 -1.68 1.82
N LEU A 94 -2.16 -2.77 1.57
CA LEU A 94 -1.41 -3.49 2.60
C LEU A 94 -0.23 -2.67 3.16
N LEU A 95 0.51 -1.96 2.31
CA LEU A 95 1.54 -1.00 2.75
C LEU A 95 0.94 0.11 3.61
N GLY A 96 -0.28 0.57 3.30
CA GLY A 96 -1.01 1.53 4.13
C GLY A 96 -1.31 0.99 5.53
N ILE A 97 -1.75 -0.27 5.63
CA ILE A 97 -1.97 -0.94 6.92
C ILE A 97 -0.65 -1.02 7.71
N ILE A 98 0.46 -1.38 7.05
CA ILE A 98 1.80 -1.44 7.67
C ILE A 98 2.24 -0.04 8.14
N ALA A 99 2.04 1.00 7.31
CA ALA A 99 2.32 2.38 7.68
C ALA A 99 1.52 2.82 8.92
N ASP A 100 0.26 2.39 9.04
CA ASP A 100 -0.56 2.67 10.22
C ASP A 100 -0.01 1.98 11.48
N GLN A 101 0.51 0.75 11.36
CA GLN A 101 1.20 0.09 12.48
C GLN A 101 2.45 0.87 12.92
N HIS A 102 3.29 1.25 11.97
CA HIS A 102 4.50 2.03 12.25
C HIS A 102 4.16 3.39 12.86
N ARG A 103 3.14 4.07 12.34
CA ARG A 103 2.64 5.34 12.90
C ARG A 103 2.11 5.19 14.33
N ALA A 104 1.53 4.03 14.66
CA ALA A 104 1.10 3.70 16.02
C ALA A 104 2.26 3.27 16.93
N GLY A 105 3.51 3.24 16.45
CA GLY A 105 4.68 2.79 17.19
C GLY A 105 4.75 1.28 17.37
N VAL A 106 4.00 0.52 16.57
CA VAL A 106 4.03 -0.94 16.59
C VAL A 106 5.21 -1.45 15.78
N SER A 107 6.05 -2.25 16.43
CA SER A 107 7.11 -2.99 15.76
C SER A 107 6.56 -4.34 15.29
N LEU A 108 6.56 -4.56 13.99
CA LEU A 108 6.14 -5.84 13.40
C LEU A 108 7.25 -6.88 13.55
N PRO A 109 6.94 -8.16 13.85
CA PRO A 109 7.95 -9.21 13.93
C PRO A 109 8.65 -9.43 12.59
N VAL A 110 9.98 -9.55 12.64
CA VAL A 110 10.86 -9.84 11.50
C VAL A 110 11.45 -11.24 11.66
N GLY A 111 11.55 -12.01 10.58
CA GLY A 111 12.02 -13.39 10.62
C GLY A 111 11.08 -14.34 11.36
N GLN A 112 9.83 -13.93 11.61
CA GLN A 112 8.85 -14.67 12.39
C GLN A 112 7.47 -14.59 11.74
N LEU A 113 6.69 -15.66 11.88
CA LEU A 113 5.30 -15.66 11.43
C LEU A 113 4.43 -14.84 12.38
N PHE A 114 3.57 -14.00 11.83
CA PHE A 114 2.57 -13.27 12.59
C PHE A 114 1.26 -13.13 11.80
N SER A 115 0.17 -12.87 12.51
CA SER A 115 -1.16 -12.63 11.94
C SER A 115 -1.71 -11.29 12.45
N GLY A 116 -2.89 -10.88 11.97
CA GLY A 116 -3.56 -9.65 12.39
C GLY A 116 -3.44 -8.47 11.42
N LEU A 117 -2.67 -8.61 10.34
CA LEU A 117 -2.66 -7.64 9.23
C LEU A 117 -3.55 -8.04 8.05
N LEU A 118 -3.72 -9.33 7.83
CA LEU A 118 -4.48 -9.89 6.73
C LEU A 118 -5.84 -10.38 7.22
N ASP A 119 -6.85 -10.30 6.37
CA ASP A 119 -8.19 -10.82 6.66
C ASP A 119 -8.16 -12.30 7.02
N GLY A 120 -9.05 -12.70 7.94
CA GLY A 120 -9.21 -14.11 8.32
C GLY A 120 -8.02 -14.69 9.11
N ASP A 121 -7.27 -13.84 9.82
CA ASP A 121 -6.10 -14.21 10.62
C ASP A 121 -5.01 -14.96 9.81
N LEU A 122 -4.93 -14.68 8.52
CA LEU A 122 -3.90 -15.25 7.66
C LEU A 122 -2.50 -14.84 8.15
N ARG A 123 -1.61 -15.83 8.23
CA ARG A 123 -0.22 -15.65 8.65
C ARG A 123 0.59 -14.99 7.55
N CYS A 124 1.52 -14.13 7.92
CA CYS A 124 2.47 -13.47 7.04
C CYS A 124 3.85 -13.40 7.74
N CYS A 125 4.85 -12.90 7.01
CA CYS A 125 6.20 -12.74 7.52
C CYS A 125 6.83 -11.46 6.93
N LEU A 126 7.70 -10.81 7.70
CA LEU A 126 8.65 -9.82 7.18
C LEU A 126 10.03 -10.46 7.18
N LEU A 127 10.73 -10.39 6.06
CA LEU A 127 12.10 -10.88 5.91
C LEU A 127 13.03 -9.73 5.53
N ASP A 128 14.22 -9.67 6.11
CA ASP A 128 15.19 -8.64 5.77
C ASP A 128 15.73 -8.86 4.36
N VAL A 129 15.82 -7.77 3.59
CA VAL A 129 16.31 -7.78 2.21
C VAL A 129 17.58 -6.96 2.17
N ASP A 130 18.62 -7.50 1.54
CA ASP A 130 19.80 -6.72 1.17
C ASP A 130 19.52 -6.01 -0.17
N PRO A 131 19.38 -4.67 -0.18
CA PRO A 131 19.12 -3.92 -1.41
C PRO A 131 20.26 -4.02 -2.42
N VAL A 132 21.51 -4.22 -1.94
CA VAL A 132 22.70 -4.32 -2.80
C VAL A 132 22.68 -5.62 -3.59
N GLU A 133 22.31 -6.74 -2.95
CA GLU A 133 22.16 -8.04 -3.63
C GLU A 133 20.99 -8.03 -4.62
N CYS A 134 19.98 -7.18 -4.41
CA CYS A 134 18.81 -7.04 -5.28
C CYS A 134 19.07 -6.19 -6.54
N GLY A 135 20.30 -5.73 -6.80
CA GLY A 135 20.73 -5.30 -8.14
C GLY A 135 19.91 -4.18 -8.78
N GLY A 136 19.46 -3.19 -8.01
CA GLY A 136 18.73 -2.03 -8.53
C GLY A 136 17.21 -2.20 -8.68
N MET A 137 16.61 -3.12 -7.91
CA MET A 137 15.15 -3.26 -7.82
C MET A 137 14.41 -1.99 -7.31
N PHE A 138 15.11 -1.01 -6.73
CA PHE A 138 14.48 0.15 -6.09
C PHE A 138 14.93 1.49 -6.69
N PRO A 139 14.86 1.69 -8.02
CA PRO A 139 15.52 2.82 -8.68
C PRO A 139 14.98 4.18 -8.24
N SER A 140 13.67 4.30 -7.98
CA SER A 140 13.07 5.56 -7.53
C SER A 140 13.50 5.89 -6.09
N LEU A 141 13.64 4.87 -5.24
CA LEU A 141 14.17 5.02 -3.87
C LEU A 141 15.65 5.42 -3.90
N ASP A 142 16.46 4.77 -4.74
CA ASP A 142 17.88 5.08 -4.90
C ASP A 142 18.08 6.55 -5.32
N LEU A 143 17.26 7.04 -6.26
CA LEU A 143 17.31 8.42 -6.74
C LEU A 143 16.82 9.43 -5.69
N ILE A 144 15.77 9.09 -4.94
CA ILE A 144 15.22 9.97 -3.90
C ILE A 144 16.13 10.04 -2.68
N ASN A 145 16.73 8.92 -2.29
CA ASN A 145 17.69 8.84 -1.20
C ASN A 145 19.10 9.32 -1.60
N GLU A 146 19.27 9.82 -2.84
CA GLU A 146 20.53 10.32 -3.40
C GLU A 146 21.68 9.30 -3.27
N GLY A 147 21.38 8.01 -3.39
CA GLY A 147 22.33 6.91 -3.24
C GLY A 147 22.76 6.61 -1.80
N GLY A 148 22.05 7.15 -0.80
CA GLY A 148 22.26 6.80 0.61
C GLY A 148 21.86 5.37 0.95
N GLU A 149 22.30 4.88 2.10
CA GLU A 149 21.88 3.58 2.64
C GLU A 149 20.44 3.65 3.15
N TYR A 150 19.71 2.55 2.99
CA TYR A 150 18.37 2.34 3.54
C TYR A 150 18.19 0.86 3.89
N ARG A 151 17.26 0.57 4.81
CA ARG A 151 16.87 -0.80 5.15
C ARG A 151 15.64 -1.20 4.34
N MET A 152 15.58 -2.47 3.93
CA MET A 152 14.47 -3.02 3.16
C MET A 152 13.98 -4.33 3.78
N GLN A 153 12.67 -4.54 3.77
CA GLN A 153 12.04 -5.79 4.17
C GLN A 153 11.05 -6.27 3.12
N GLN A 154 11.03 -7.57 2.86
CA GLN A 154 10.01 -8.20 2.05
C GLN A 154 8.85 -8.60 2.95
N PHE A 155 7.65 -8.08 2.65
CA PHE A 155 6.42 -8.63 3.20
C PHE A 155 5.99 -9.85 2.39
N VAL A 156 5.98 -11.02 3.04
CA VAL A 156 5.60 -12.29 2.44
C VAL A 156 4.15 -12.61 2.79
N TRP A 157 3.31 -12.68 1.75
CA TRP A 157 1.88 -13.00 1.86
C TRP A 157 1.61 -14.49 1.57
N PRO A 158 0.59 -15.11 2.21
CA PRO A 158 0.21 -16.49 1.98
C PRO A 158 -0.78 -16.64 0.81
N ASP A 159 -0.95 -17.86 0.31
CA ASP A 159 -2.04 -18.17 -0.61
C ASP A 159 -3.43 -18.07 0.08
N ARG A 160 -4.50 -18.27 -0.68
CA ARG A 160 -5.89 -18.19 -0.16
C ARG A 160 -6.21 -19.23 0.91
N ARG A 161 -5.37 -20.26 1.07
CA ARG A 161 -5.52 -21.32 2.08
C ARG A 161 -4.63 -21.07 3.31
N GLY A 162 -3.85 -19.98 3.32
CA GLY A 162 -2.97 -19.60 4.42
C GLY A 162 -1.61 -20.27 4.41
N TRP A 163 -1.22 -20.89 3.28
CA TRP A 163 0.13 -21.43 3.11
C TRP A 163 1.08 -20.35 2.62
N LEU A 164 2.30 -20.32 3.16
CA LEU A 164 3.38 -19.42 2.74
C LEU A 164 4.29 -20.11 1.71
N PRO A 165 5.08 -19.34 0.93
CA PRO A 165 5.85 -19.88 -0.19
C PRO A 165 6.76 -21.07 0.10
N TRP A 166 7.28 -21.18 1.32
CA TRP A 166 8.13 -22.30 1.77
C TRP A 166 7.36 -23.51 2.30
N GLU A 167 6.05 -23.43 2.44
CA GLU A 167 5.23 -24.54 2.96
C GLU A 167 4.83 -25.51 1.83
N GLU A 168 4.73 -26.79 2.16
CA GLU A 168 4.52 -27.89 1.20
C GLU A 168 3.27 -27.70 0.34
N HIS A 169 2.21 -27.17 0.93
CA HIS A 169 0.89 -27.05 0.29
C HIS A 169 0.62 -25.68 -0.35
N TYR A 170 1.65 -24.83 -0.45
CA TYR A 170 1.54 -23.55 -1.13
C TYR A 170 1.17 -23.73 -2.59
N GLU A 171 0.25 -22.90 -3.05
CA GLU A 171 -0.22 -22.92 -4.43
C GLU A 171 0.92 -22.71 -5.44
N GLU A 172 1.23 -23.76 -6.21
CA GLU A 172 2.40 -23.82 -7.10
C GLU A 172 2.49 -22.64 -8.09
N ARG A 173 1.35 -22.23 -8.66
CA ARG A 173 1.29 -21.08 -9.59
C ARG A 173 1.70 -19.75 -8.95
N LEU A 174 1.67 -19.64 -7.63
CA LEU A 174 2.06 -18.45 -6.90
C LEU A 174 3.54 -18.44 -6.52
N ARG A 175 4.28 -19.55 -6.69
CA ARG A 175 5.73 -19.60 -6.41
C ARG A 175 6.51 -18.62 -7.28
N LEU A 176 6.18 -18.59 -8.57
CA LEU A 176 6.78 -17.63 -9.51
C LEU A 176 6.22 -16.21 -9.34
N ALA A 177 5.03 -16.07 -8.75
CA ALA A 177 4.42 -14.77 -8.53
C ALA A 177 5.10 -13.99 -7.38
N GLN A 178 5.64 -14.69 -6.39
CA GLN A 178 6.31 -14.09 -5.23
C GLN A 178 7.63 -14.83 -4.95
N PRO A 179 8.70 -14.52 -5.71
CA PRO A 179 10.05 -14.94 -5.33
C PRO A 179 10.39 -14.39 -3.94
N ILE A 180 11.03 -15.22 -3.11
CA ILE A 180 11.55 -14.80 -1.82
C ILE A 180 12.96 -14.26 -2.05
N ILE A 181 13.12 -12.96 -1.84
CA ILE A 181 14.41 -12.25 -1.91
C ILE A 181 14.93 -11.89 -0.53
N GLY A 182 14.06 -11.94 0.50
CA GLY A 182 14.45 -11.73 1.88
C GLY A 182 15.11 -12.96 2.50
N THR A 183 15.88 -12.72 3.55
CA THR A 183 16.59 -13.74 4.33
C THR A 183 16.02 -13.84 5.74
N TRP A 184 16.22 -15.01 6.36
CA TRP A 184 15.93 -15.21 7.77
C TRP A 184 17.11 -14.67 8.57
N SER A 185 16.84 -13.70 9.45
CA SER A 185 17.79 -13.15 10.42
C SER A 185 18.17 -14.15 11.51
#